data_AF-A0A971Q6J4-F1
#
_entry.id   AF-A0A971Q6J4-F1
#
_cell.length_a   1.000
_cell.length_b   1.000
_cell.length_c   1.000
_cell.angle_alpha   90.00
_cell.angle_beta   90.00
_cell.angle_gamma   90.00
#
_symmetry.space_group_name_H-M   'P 1'
#
loop_
_entity.id
_entity.type
_entity.pdbx_description
1 polymer ?
#
loop_
_entity_poly.entity_id
_entity_poly.type
_entity_poly.pdbx_seq_one_letter_code
_entity_poly.pdbx_strand_id
1 'polypeptide(L)'
;MPDSDIRARSVEVEFSPAVLRTPLKFGSGMVTDITLAEVTAEVENRSGRTARGRGAILLSDLWAWPGKLAHATRDAAMRRLTQRLAELFSGGEFGHPIDLYWDRKKTMLEIAAELSAEANLAEPINALTVLMCASPIDAAVHDGFGLANGISSYDGYGREFMASDLSRYLGPEFAGHYPQEFLTGSFAETLPVFHLVGGVDKLTEDEVGPGDPRDGLPVSLDQWIRRDG
;
A
#
# COMPACT_ATOMS: atom_id res chain seq x y z
N MET A 1 16.56 -11.87 -19.75
CA MET A 1 15.54 -11.16 -18.96
C MET A 1 14.18 -11.64 -19.45
N PRO A 2 13.24 -11.97 -18.56
CA PRO A 2 11.94 -12.53 -18.92
C PRO A 2 11.13 -11.59 -19.84
N ASP A 3 10.38 -12.16 -20.79
CA ASP A 3 9.47 -11.39 -21.66
C ASP A 3 8.32 -10.74 -20.87
N SER A 4 8.06 -11.26 -19.67
CA SER A 4 7.06 -10.77 -18.73
C SER A 4 7.45 -9.50 -18.00
N ASP A 5 8.74 -9.13 -17.98
CA ASP A 5 9.19 -7.88 -17.37
C ASP A 5 8.37 -6.71 -17.90
N ILE A 6 8.00 -5.80 -17.01
CA ILE A 6 7.28 -4.59 -17.36
C ILE A 6 8.12 -3.34 -17.11
N ARG A 7 7.75 -2.25 -17.79
CA ARG A 7 8.06 -0.89 -17.36
C ARG A 7 6.76 -0.16 -17.08
N ALA A 8 6.73 0.68 -16.06
CA ALA A 8 5.63 1.63 -15.90
C ALA A 8 5.87 2.82 -16.84
N ARG A 9 4.94 3.11 -17.74
CA ARG A 9 4.98 4.26 -18.64
C ARG A 9 4.56 5.54 -17.90
N SER A 10 3.56 5.43 -17.05
CA SER A 10 3.12 6.48 -16.14
C SER A 10 2.61 5.89 -14.85
N VAL A 11 2.74 6.64 -13.76
CA VAL A 11 2.14 6.36 -12.46
C VAL A 11 1.49 7.64 -11.98
N GLU A 12 0.17 7.60 -11.84
CA GLU A 12 -0.65 8.76 -11.48
C GLU A 12 -1.28 8.52 -10.11
N VAL A 13 -1.31 9.56 -9.27
CA VAL A 13 -1.85 9.50 -7.91
C VAL A 13 -2.99 10.50 -7.78
N GLU A 14 -4.13 10.04 -7.28
CA GLU A 14 -5.25 10.86 -6.87
C GLU A 14 -5.43 10.78 -5.36
N PHE A 15 -5.85 11.89 -4.75
CA PHE A 15 -6.09 11.97 -3.31
C PHE A 15 -7.53 12.38 -3.04
N SER A 16 -8.21 11.64 -2.18
CA SER A 16 -9.57 11.95 -1.74
C SER A 16 -9.69 11.83 -0.22
N PRO A 17 -10.53 12.64 0.43
CA PRO A 17 -10.80 12.46 1.85
C PRO A 17 -11.69 11.24 2.06
N ALA A 18 -11.26 10.32 2.91
CA ALA A 18 -12.08 9.22 3.40
C ALA A 18 -12.56 9.55 4.83
N VAL A 19 -13.82 9.96 4.95
CA VAL A 19 -14.44 10.23 6.25
C VAL A 19 -14.86 8.90 6.89
N LEU A 20 -14.40 8.66 8.12
CA LEU A 20 -14.78 7.45 8.85
C LEU A 20 -16.24 7.56 9.31
N ARG A 21 -16.99 6.48 9.16
CA ARG A 21 -18.39 6.37 9.59
C ARG A 21 -18.57 6.69 11.07
N THR A 22 -17.64 6.25 11.90
CA THR A 22 -17.51 6.55 13.33
C THR A 22 -16.05 6.88 13.63
N PRO A 23 -15.75 7.82 14.54
CA PRO A 23 -14.36 8.14 14.88
C PRO A 23 -13.63 6.92 15.42
N LEU A 24 -12.45 6.62 14.88
CA LEU A 24 -11.62 5.50 15.34
C LEU A 24 -10.60 5.99 16.37
N LYS A 25 -10.66 5.48 17.59
CA LYS A 25 -9.60 5.69 18.61
C LYS A 25 -8.50 4.65 18.41
N PHE A 26 -7.41 5.06 17.77
CA PHE A 26 -6.26 4.20 17.48
C PHE A 26 -4.98 4.77 18.13
N GLY A 27 -4.32 3.97 18.96
CA GLY A 27 -3.16 4.43 19.73
C GLY A 27 -3.44 5.70 20.54
N SER A 28 -2.60 6.72 20.38
CA SER A 28 -2.73 7.99 21.09
C SER A 28 -3.75 8.96 20.47
N GLY A 29 -4.16 8.76 19.21
CA GLY A 29 -4.99 9.70 18.44
C GLY A 29 -6.44 9.26 18.28
N MET A 30 -7.26 10.16 17.74
CA MET A 30 -8.60 9.87 17.22
C MET A 30 -8.62 10.25 15.75
N VAL A 31 -9.16 9.38 14.90
CA VAL A 31 -9.21 9.55 13.44
C VAL A 31 -10.67 9.71 13.03
N THR A 32 -11.02 10.84 12.44
CA THR A 32 -12.35 11.14 11.89
C THR A 32 -12.38 11.07 10.38
N ASP A 33 -11.24 11.35 9.77
CA ASP A 33 -11.01 11.31 8.34
C ASP A 33 -9.53 11.01 8.08
N ILE A 34 -9.25 10.52 6.89
CA ILE A 34 -7.91 10.14 6.45
C ILE A 34 -7.83 10.32 4.95
N THR A 35 -6.67 10.74 4.44
CA THR A 35 -6.46 10.84 2.99
C THR A 35 -6.34 9.44 2.39
N LEU A 36 -7.22 9.10 1.45
CA LEU A 36 -7.06 7.97 0.55
C LEU A 36 -6.17 8.39 -0.62
N ALA A 37 -5.09 7.65 -0.85
CA ALA A 37 -4.27 7.77 -2.05
C ALA A 37 -4.61 6.61 -3.00
N GLU A 38 -5.09 6.92 -4.19
CA GLU A 38 -5.36 5.96 -5.26
C GLU A 38 -4.34 6.13 -6.37
N VAL A 39 -3.76 5.02 -6.83
CA VAL A 39 -2.72 5.02 -7.85
C VAL A 39 -3.17 4.21 -9.05
N THR A 40 -2.94 4.77 -10.23
CA THR A 40 -3.04 4.05 -11.51
C THR A 40 -1.67 4.00 -12.16
N ALA A 41 -1.19 2.80 -12.49
CA ALA A 41 0.05 2.60 -13.23
C ALA A 41 -0.27 2.07 -14.63
N GLU A 42 0.08 2.83 -15.68
CA GLU A 42 0.08 2.28 -17.05
C GLU A 42 1.41 1.57 -17.27
N VAL A 43 1.35 0.28 -17.59
CA VAL A 43 2.54 -0.55 -17.78
C VAL A 43 2.58 -1.15 -19.18
N GLU A 44 3.78 -1.55 -19.60
CA GLU A 44 4.03 -2.27 -20.84
C GLU A 44 5.00 -3.40 -20.56
N ASN A 45 4.72 -4.61 -21.06
CA ASN A 45 5.66 -5.73 -21.02
C ASN A 45 6.56 -5.78 -22.28
N ARG A 46 7.58 -6.64 -22.31
CA ARG A 46 8.53 -6.70 -23.45
C ARG A 46 7.88 -7.13 -24.78
N SER A 47 6.73 -7.80 -24.72
CA SER A 47 5.94 -8.15 -25.91
C SER A 47 5.10 -6.98 -26.46
N GLY A 48 5.14 -5.81 -25.81
CA GLY A 48 4.37 -4.63 -26.19
C GLY A 48 2.92 -4.63 -25.70
N ARG A 49 2.51 -5.61 -24.88
CA ARG A 49 1.19 -5.61 -24.24
C ARG A 49 1.16 -4.56 -23.14
N THR A 50 0.10 -3.77 -23.11
CA THR A 50 -0.12 -2.74 -22.09
C THR A 50 -1.26 -3.12 -21.15
N ALA A 51 -1.19 -2.61 -19.93
CA ALA A 51 -2.27 -2.73 -18.95
C ALA A 51 -2.27 -1.54 -18.00
N ARG A 52 -3.38 -1.38 -17.27
CA ARG A 52 -3.53 -0.38 -16.21
C ARG A 52 -3.75 -1.09 -14.90
N GLY A 53 -2.76 -1.03 -14.02
CA GLY A 53 -2.86 -1.55 -12.67
C GLY A 53 -3.36 -0.50 -11.68
N ARG A 54 -3.95 -0.96 -10.59
CA ARG A 54 -4.55 -0.13 -9.53
C ARG A 54 -3.95 -0.47 -8.17
N GLY A 55 -3.77 0.54 -7.35
CA GLY A 55 -3.38 0.40 -5.95
C GLY A 55 -3.97 1.51 -5.11
N ALA A 56 -4.17 1.26 -3.82
CA ALA A 56 -4.72 2.28 -2.92
C ALA A 56 -4.24 2.08 -1.48
N ILE A 57 -4.11 3.17 -0.74
CA ILE A 57 -3.87 3.12 0.70
C ILE A 57 -4.44 4.35 1.41
N LEU A 58 -4.86 4.18 2.66
CA LEU A 58 -5.14 5.30 3.57
C LEU A 58 -3.81 5.80 4.16
N LEU A 59 -3.46 7.07 3.92
CA LEU A 59 -2.24 7.70 4.40
C LEU A 59 -2.31 7.99 5.90
N SER A 60 -2.14 6.96 6.72
CA SER A 60 -2.22 7.05 8.18
C SER A 60 -0.92 7.58 8.77
N ASP A 61 -0.83 8.89 8.92
CA ASP A 61 0.29 9.56 9.58
C ASP A 61 0.43 9.14 11.06
N LEU A 62 -0.67 8.84 11.74
CA LEU A 62 -0.71 8.43 13.14
C LEU A 62 0.03 7.10 13.36
N TRP A 63 -0.05 6.18 12.40
CA TRP A 63 0.62 4.89 12.46
C TRP A 63 2.00 4.92 11.80
N ALA A 64 2.12 5.47 10.59
CA ALA A 64 3.38 5.42 9.85
C ALA A 64 4.40 6.45 10.34
N TRP A 65 3.94 7.59 10.86
CA TRP A 65 4.78 8.70 11.27
C TRP A 65 4.41 9.28 12.63
N PRO A 66 4.44 8.46 13.70
CA PRO A 66 4.12 8.95 15.04
C PRO A 66 5.12 10.05 15.44
N GLY A 67 4.60 11.15 16.00
CA GLY A 67 5.40 12.35 16.24
C GLY A 67 4.60 13.49 16.85
N LYS A 68 5.23 14.66 16.98
CA LYS A 68 4.61 15.90 17.50
C LYS A 68 4.17 16.85 16.40
N LEU A 69 4.63 16.65 15.16
CA LEU A 69 4.13 17.37 14.00
C LEU A 69 2.60 17.30 13.90
N ALA A 70 1.99 18.42 13.55
CA ALA A 70 0.55 18.49 13.34
C ALA A 70 0.12 17.58 12.18
N HIS A 71 -1.08 17.01 12.29
CA HIS A 71 -1.65 16.12 11.26
C HIS A 71 -1.59 16.74 9.87
N ALA A 72 -2.06 17.98 9.70
CA ALA A 72 -2.06 18.67 8.41
C ALA A 72 -0.65 18.81 7.78
N THR A 73 0.40 18.96 8.60
CA THR A 73 1.79 19.01 8.12
C THR A 73 2.26 17.64 7.64
N ARG A 74 1.96 16.58 8.41
CA ARG A 74 2.34 15.21 8.04
C ARG A 74 1.58 14.73 6.81
N ASP A 75 0.26 14.95 6.75
CA ASP A 75 -0.57 14.60 5.59
C ASP A 75 -0.06 15.29 4.31
N ALA A 76 0.18 16.60 4.35
CA ALA A 76 0.69 17.34 3.19
C ALA A 76 2.06 16.80 2.72
N ALA A 77 2.95 16.48 3.66
CA ALA A 77 4.25 15.89 3.35
C ALA A 77 4.13 14.46 2.77
N MET A 78 3.24 13.63 3.31
CA MET A 78 2.98 12.27 2.81
C MET A 78 2.38 12.28 1.39
N ARG A 79 1.44 13.18 1.11
CA ARG A 79 0.88 13.36 -0.24
C ARG A 79 1.95 13.79 -1.24
N ARG A 80 2.76 14.78 -0.88
CA ARG A 80 3.87 15.25 -1.72
C ARG A 80 4.94 14.17 -1.93
N LEU A 81 5.25 13.39 -0.89
CA LEU A 81 6.15 12.24 -1.03
C LEU A 81 5.56 11.22 -2.00
N THR A 82 4.29 10.83 -1.83
CA THR A 82 3.61 9.87 -2.72
C THR A 82 3.68 10.31 -4.19
N GLN A 83 3.48 11.60 -4.47
CA GLN A 83 3.64 12.17 -5.82
C GLN A 83 5.08 12.03 -6.35
N ARG A 84 6.09 12.42 -5.56
CA ARG A 84 7.51 12.30 -5.95
C ARG A 84 7.93 10.85 -6.16
N LEU A 85 7.37 9.92 -5.39
CA LEU A 85 7.59 8.49 -5.59
C LEU A 85 6.90 7.99 -6.87
N ALA A 86 5.70 8.45 -7.18
CA ALA A 86 5.04 8.09 -8.45
C ALA A 86 5.86 8.57 -9.67
N GLU A 87 6.45 9.76 -9.60
CA GLU A 87 7.41 10.25 -10.61
C GLU A 87 8.63 9.33 -10.74
N LEU A 88 9.20 8.86 -9.63
CA LEU A 88 10.35 7.94 -9.63
C LEU A 88 10.04 6.58 -10.30
N PHE A 89 8.80 6.11 -10.19
CA PHE A 89 8.36 4.87 -10.81
C PHE A 89 7.83 5.08 -12.23
N SER A 90 7.61 6.32 -12.68
CA SER A 90 7.16 6.63 -14.04
C SER A 90 8.32 6.58 -15.03
N GLY A 91 8.19 5.73 -16.05
CA GLY A 91 9.22 5.47 -17.04
C GLY A 91 10.29 4.49 -16.57
N GLY A 92 11.42 4.49 -17.27
CA GLY A 92 12.59 3.68 -16.93
C GLY A 92 12.66 2.32 -17.62
N GLU A 93 13.39 1.41 -16.97
CA GLU A 93 13.76 0.11 -17.51
C GLU A 93 12.68 -0.95 -17.27
N PHE A 94 12.74 -2.00 -18.09
CA PHE A 94 11.94 -3.19 -17.89
C PHE A 94 12.51 -4.03 -16.75
N GLY A 95 11.64 -4.49 -15.84
CA GLY A 95 11.99 -5.43 -14.80
C GLY A 95 10.76 -6.08 -14.18
N HIS A 96 11.00 -7.11 -13.36
CA HIS A 96 9.98 -7.66 -12.49
C HIS A 96 9.60 -6.62 -11.42
N PRO A 97 8.31 -6.46 -11.04
CA PRO A 97 7.89 -5.48 -10.03
C PRO A 97 8.71 -5.45 -8.73
N ILE A 98 9.09 -6.62 -8.19
CA ILE A 98 9.97 -6.72 -7.02
C ILE A 98 11.35 -6.08 -7.27
N ASP A 99 11.97 -6.34 -8.43
CA ASP A 99 13.26 -5.74 -8.78
C ASP A 99 13.13 -4.22 -8.94
N LEU A 100 12.06 -3.77 -9.62
CA LEU A 100 11.79 -2.35 -9.81
C LEU A 100 11.67 -1.61 -8.47
N TYR A 101 10.94 -2.18 -7.51
CA TYR A 101 10.80 -1.60 -6.18
C TYR A 101 12.12 -1.64 -5.40
N TRP A 102 12.79 -2.80 -5.40
CA TRP A 102 14.03 -3.01 -4.66
C TRP A 102 15.14 -2.05 -5.07
N ASP A 103 15.35 -1.89 -6.37
CA ASP A 103 16.42 -1.07 -6.92
C ASP A 103 16.19 0.44 -6.67
N ARG A 104 14.93 0.84 -6.45
CA ARG A 104 14.56 2.23 -6.13
C ARG A 104 14.59 2.53 -4.63
N LYS A 105 14.71 1.53 -3.75
CA LYS A 105 14.59 1.69 -2.29
C LYS A 105 15.48 2.78 -1.71
N LYS A 106 16.74 2.85 -2.14
CA LYS A 106 17.67 3.89 -1.68
C LYS A 106 17.20 5.29 -2.10
N THR A 107 16.84 5.46 -3.36
CA THR A 107 16.36 6.74 -3.90
C THR A 107 15.05 7.19 -3.26
N MET A 108 14.15 6.27 -2.91
CA MET A 108 12.93 6.62 -2.16
C MET A 108 13.25 7.26 -0.81
N LEU A 109 14.26 6.74 -0.09
CA LEU A 109 14.70 7.31 1.19
C LEU A 109 15.39 8.66 1.01
N GLU A 110 16.18 8.83 -0.06
CA GLU A 110 16.83 10.09 -0.41
C GLU A 110 15.79 11.19 -0.71
N ILE A 111 14.76 10.89 -1.51
CA ILE A 111 13.63 11.81 -1.79
C ILE A 111 12.93 12.24 -0.50
N ALA A 112 12.72 11.32 0.45
CA ALA A 112 12.10 11.64 1.73
C ALA A 112 12.98 12.55 2.59
N ALA A 113 14.31 12.36 2.57
CA ALA A 113 15.26 13.22 3.26
C ALA A 113 15.31 14.62 2.63
N GLU A 114 15.34 14.71 1.30
CA GLU A 114 15.24 15.98 0.55
C GLU A 114 13.96 16.74 0.90
N LEU A 115 12.82 16.06 0.85
CA LEU A 115 11.52 16.67 1.17
C LEU A 115 11.47 17.17 2.62
N SER A 116 12.04 16.42 3.55
CA SER A 116 12.15 16.82 4.95
C SER A 116 12.96 18.12 5.10
N ALA A 117 14.06 18.25 4.36
CA ALA A 117 14.91 19.43 4.36
C ALA A 117 14.25 20.63 3.67
N GLU A 118 13.66 20.44 2.48
CA GLU A 118 12.94 21.48 1.71
C GLU A 118 11.81 22.10 2.52
N ALA A 119 11.06 21.28 3.26
CA ALA A 119 9.94 21.73 4.09
C ALA A 119 10.37 22.14 5.51
N ASN A 120 11.67 22.11 5.82
CA ASN A 120 12.25 22.40 7.14
C ASN A 120 11.50 21.69 8.28
N LEU A 121 11.22 20.40 8.10
CA LEU A 121 10.43 19.61 9.04
C LEU A 121 11.23 19.37 10.32
N ALA A 122 10.63 19.68 11.47
CA ALA A 122 11.26 19.48 12.77
C ALA A 122 11.51 18.00 13.09
N GLU A 123 10.72 17.11 12.49
CA GLU A 123 10.89 15.66 12.54
C GLU A 123 11.04 15.18 11.10
N PRO A 124 12.07 14.42 10.74
CA PRO A 124 12.23 13.91 9.38
C PRO A 124 11.24 12.80 9.06
N ILE A 125 10.90 12.65 7.79
CA ILE A 125 10.08 11.53 7.30
C ILE A 125 10.84 10.22 7.59
N ASN A 126 10.21 9.31 8.32
CA ASN A 126 10.83 8.04 8.69
C ASN A 126 10.66 6.97 7.58
N ALA A 127 11.42 5.89 7.67
CA ALA A 127 11.40 4.82 6.66
C ALA A 127 10.02 4.14 6.52
N LEU A 128 9.27 3.98 7.61
CA LEU A 128 7.93 3.38 7.56
C LEU A 128 6.95 4.26 6.76
N THR A 129 7.07 5.58 6.89
CA THR A 129 6.29 6.55 6.13
C THR A 129 6.61 6.47 4.64
N VAL A 130 7.89 6.30 4.30
CA VAL A 130 8.30 6.07 2.90
C VAL A 130 7.65 4.80 2.34
N LEU A 131 7.71 3.69 3.08
CA LEU A 131 7.10 2.43 2.66
C LEU A 131 5.58 2.55 2.49
N MET A 132 4.89 3.24 3.41
CA MET A 132 3.46 3.50 3.29
C MET A 132 3.14 4.29 2.01
N CYS A 133 3.82 5.42 1.77
CA CYS A 133 3.60 6.24 0.59
C CYS A 133 3.97 5.51 -0.73
N ALA A 134 4.92 4.58 -0.68
CA ALA A 134 5.31 3.77 -1.83
C ALA A 134 4.35 2.58 -2.10
N SER A 135 3.66 2.08 -1.07
CA SER A 135 2.84 0.86 -1.18
C SER A 135 1.71 0.90 -2.22
N PRO A 136 0.94 2.00 -2.44
CA PRO A 136 -0.09 1.98 -3.48
C PRO A 136 0.53 2.00 -4.89
N ILE A 137 1.74 2.55 -5.05
CA ILE A 137 2.51 2.51 -6.29
C ILE A 137 2.97 1.08 -6.56
N ASP A 138 3.55 0.43 -5.55
CA ASP A 138 3.98 -0.97 -5.63
C ASP A 138 2.81 -1.89 -6.00
N ALA A 139 1.67 -1.74 -5.34
CA ALA A 139 0.46 -2.49 -5.63
C ALA A 139 -0.03 -2.26 -7.08
N ALA A 140 -0.07 -1.02 -7.55
CA ALA A 140 -0.50 -0.69 -8.91
C ALA A 140 0.46 -1.27 -9.96
N VAL A 141 1.77 -1.24 -9.73
CA VAL A 141 2.76 -1.83 -10.65
C VAL A 141 2.63 -3.35 -10.69
N HIS A 142 2.43 -4.01 -9.54
CA HIS A 142 2.20 -5.45 -9.47
C HIS A 142 0.90 -5.88 -10.16
N ASP A 143 -0.20 -5.16 -9.94
CA ASP A 143 -1.48 -5.41 -10.62
C ASP A 143 -1.33 -5.25 -12.13
N GLY A 144 -0.68 -4.17 -12.57
CA GLY A 144 -0.38 -3.92 -13.98
C GLY A 144 0.45 -5.04 -14.60
N PHE A 145 1.46 -5.56 -13.90
CA PHE A 145 2.27 -6.70 -14.34
C PHE A 145 1.43 -7.96 -14.57
N GLY A 146 0.53 -8.29 -13.64
CA GLY A 146 -0.35 -9.45 -13.78
C GLY A 146 -1.25 -9.31 -15.00
N LEU A 147 -1.92 -8.15 -15.13
CA LEU A 147 -2.81 -7.84 -16.24
C LEU A 147 -2.11 -7.85 -17.60
N ALA A 148 -0.93 -7.23 -17.71
CA ALA A 148 -0.17 -7.15 -18.96
C ALA A 148 0.29 -8.54 -19.43
N ASN A 149 0.56 -9.45 -18.50
CA ASN A 149 0.97 -10.81 -18.81
C ASN A 149 -0.19 -11.81 -18.87
N GLY A 150 -1.39 -11.44 -18.40
CA GLY A 150 -2.56 -12.30 -18.38
C GLY A 150 -2.50 -13.38 -17.29
N ILE A 151 -1.92 -13.04 -16.14
CA ILE A 151 -1.77 -13.93 -14.98
C ILE A 151 -2.22 -13.22 -13.70
N SER A 152 -2.46 -13.96 -12.63
CA SER A 152 -2.47 -13.37 -11.29
C SER A 152 -1.07 -12.84 -10.98
N SER A 153 -0.94 -11.66 -10.37
CA SER A 153 0.37 -11.12 -9.98
C SER A 153 1.12 -12.07 -9.03
N TYR A 154 0.38 -12.84 -8.23
CA TYR A 154 0.95 -13.85 -7.33
C TYR A 154 1.57 -15.05 -8.07
N ASP A 155 1.07 -15.39 -9.25
CA ASP A 155 1.65 -16.45 -10.10
C ASP A 155 2.98 -16.00 -10.72
N GLY A 156 3.23 -14.68 -10.74
CA GLY A 156 4.44 -14.06 -11.26
C GLY A 156 5.67 -14.17 -10.34
N TYR A 157 5.55 -14.72 -9.15
CA TYR A 157 6.66 -14.72 -8.17
C TYR A 157 7.53 -15.97 -8.22
N GLY A 158 7.59 -16.62 -9.38
CA GLY A 158 8.37 -17.83 -9.63
C GLY A 158 9.54 -17.61 -10.58
N ARG A 159 10.39 -18.63 -10.71
CA ARG A 159 11.57 -18.65 -11.60
C ARG A 159 11.25 -18.33 -13.06
N GLU A 160 10.03 -18.61 -13.51
CA GLU A 160 9.58 -18.35 -14.88
C GLU A 160 9.52 -16.85 -15.19
N PHE A 161 9.26 -16.02 -14.18
CA PHE A 161 8.97 -14.59 -14.32
C PHE A 161 10.01 -13.69 -13.63
N MET A 162 10.76 -14.21 -12.67
CA MET A 162 11.77 -13.47 -11.91
C MET A 162 13.19 -13.78 -12.38
N ALA A 163 13.95 -12.73 -12.70
CA ALA A 163 15.35 -12.86 -13.09
C ALA A 163 16.28 -13.23 -11.91
N SER A 164 15.90 -12.81 -10.70
CA SER A 164 16.67 -13.05 -9.47
C SER A 164 15.89 -13.97 -8.53
N ASP A 165 16.60 -14.83 -7.81
CA ASP A 165 16.02 -15.57 -6.68
C ASP A 165 16.01 -14.71 -5.41
N LEU A 166 15.48 -15.24 -4.31
CA LEU A 166 15.38 -14.54 -3.04
C LEU A 166 16.74 -14.17 -2.43
N SER A 167 17.85 -14.78 -2.86
CA SER A 167 19.17 -14.46 -2.30
C SER A 167 19.62 -13.04 -2.59
N ARG A 168 19.14 -12.44 -3.68
CA ARG A 168 19.36 -11.03 -4.00
C ARG A 168 18.84 -10.09 -2.91
N TYR A 169 17.72 -10.45 -2.28
CA TYR A 169 17.00 -9.57 -1.35
C TYR A 169 17.22 -9.96 0.11
N LEU A 170 17.37 -11.25 0.39
CA LEU A 170 17.35 -11.81 1.75
C LEU A 170 18.69 -12.42 2.19
N GLY A 171 19.63 -12.66 1.26
CA GLY A 171 20.95 -13.24 1.57
C GLY A 171 21.18 -14.65 1.00
N PRO A 172 22.44 -15.14 1.01
CA PRO A 172 22.85 -16.37 0.32
C PRO A 172 22.13 -17.64 0.78
N GLU A 173 21.56 -17.66 1.98
CA GLU A 173 20.76 -18.76 2.52
C GLU A 173 19.45 -19.01 1.76
N PHE A 174 19.00 -18.03 0.96
CA PHE A 174 17.81 -18.13 0.10
C PHE A 174 18.16 -18.43 -1.37
N ALA A 175 19.39 -18.86 -1.66
CA ALA A 175 19.81 -19.19 -3.02
C ALA A 175 18.94 -20.30 -3.63
N GLY A 176 18.46 -20.06 -4.86
CA GLY A 176 17.58 -20.96 -5.59
C GLY A 176 16.10 -20.92 -5.19
N HIS A 177 15.75 -20.21 -4.10
CA HIS A 177 14.37 -20.08 -3.61
C HIS A 177 13.64 -18.86 -4.18
N TYR A 178 12.36 -19.03 -4.50
CA TYR A 178 11.49 -17.96 -5.04
C TYR A 178 10.30 -17.70 -4.11
N PRO A 179 9.71 -16.47 -4.11
CA PRO A 179 8.58 -16.18 -3.25
C PRO A 179 7.40 -17.14 -3.44
N GLN A 180 7.15 -17.61 -4.68
CA GLN A 180 6.10 -18.59 -4.99
C GLN A 180 6.13 -19.84 -4.09
N GLU A 181 7.29 -20.29 -3.63
CA GLU A 181 7.43 -21.47 -2.76
C GLU A 181 6.82 -21.26 -1.36
N PHE A 182 6.60 -20.01 -0.97
CA PHE A 182 6.06 -19.62 0.34
C PHE A 182 4.66 -19.03 0.26
N LEU A 183 4.07 -19.00 -0.95
CA LEU A 183 2.72 -18.49 -1.18
C LEU A 183 1.72 -19.64 -1.34
N THR A 184 0.48 -19.37 -0.95
CA THR A 184 -0.61 -20.33 -1.18
C THR A 184 -1.04 -20.20 -2.63
N GLY A 185 -0.68 -21.19 -3.46
CA GLY A 185 -0.97 -21.18 -4.91
C GLY A 185 -2.44 -21.43 -5.29
N SER A 186 -3.33 -21.61 -4.31
CA SER A 186 -4.75 -21.85 -4.52
C SER A 186 -5.58 -20.77 -3.84
N PHE A 187 -6.59 -20.27 -4.55
CA PHE A 187 -7.55 -19.32 -4.00
C PHE A 187 -8.27 -19.91 -2.78
N ALA A 188 -8.28 -19.18 -1.67
CA ALA A 188 -9.07 -19.52 -0.50
C ALA A 188 -10.44 -18.85 -0.62
N GLU A 189 -11.50 -19.67 -0.79
CA GLU A 189 -12.87 -19.16 -0.87
C GLU A 189 -13.36 -18.52 0.44
N THR A 190 -12.75 -18.89 1.56
CA THR A 190 -13.08 -18.39 2.90
C THR A 190 -11.81 -18.01 3.64
N LEU A 191 -11.82 -16.84 4.31
CA LEU A 191 -10.72 -16.36 5.15
C LEU A 191 -11.24 -16.02 6.55
N PRO A 192 -10.43 -16.19 7.61
CA PRO A 192 -10.80 -15.72 8.94
C PRO A 192 -10.94 -14.19 8.92
N VAL A 193 -12.04 -13.70 9.48
CA VAL A 193 -12.24 -12.26 9.69
C VAL A 193 -11.54 -11.85 10.97
N PHE A 194 -10.88 -10.69 10.91
CA PHE A 194 -10.33 -10.02 12.08
C PHE A 194 -10.97 -8.64 12.22
N HIS A 195 -11.64 -8.38 13.34
CA HIS A 195 -12.19 -7.06 13.66
C HIS A 195 -11.17 -6.27 14.47
N LEU A 196 -10.80 -5.09 13.96
CA LEU A 196 -10.06 -4.10 14.74
C LEU A 196 -11.05 -3.37 15.64
N VAL A 197 -10.82 -3.44 16.96
CA VAL A 197 -11.65 -2.79 17.98
C VAL A 197 -10.84 -1.68 18.65
N GLY A 198 -11.20 -0.44 18.38
CA GLY A 198 -10.63 0.76 18.96
C GLY A 198 -11.11 1.02 20.39
N GLY A 199 -10.42 1.90 21.10
CA GLY A 199 -10.69 2.17 22.52
C GLY A 199 -12.02 2.89 22.83
N VAL A 200 -12.80 3.26 21.81
CA VAL A 200 -14.12 3.89 21.92
C VAL A 200 -15.20 3.13 21.14
N ASP A 201 -14.83 1.97 20.60
CA ASP A 201 -15.76 1.17 19.81
C ASP A 201 -16.71 0.43 20.73
N LYS A 202 -17.96 0.31 20.27
CA LYS A 202 -19.01 -0.34 21.06
C LYS A 202 -18.88 -1.84 20.99
N LEU A 203 -18.85 -2.51 22.13
CA LEU A 203 -18.69 -3.96 22.15
C LEU A 203 -20.03 -4.68 21.97
N THR A 204 -21.06 -4.18 22.64
CA THR A 204 -22.38 -4.80 22.69
C THR A 204 -23.49 -3.87 22.20
N GLU A 205 -24.58 -4.47 21.73
CA GLU A 205 -25.72 -3.77 21.14
C GLU A 205 -26.41 -2.79 22.12
N ASP A 206 -26.33 -3.02 23.44
CA ASP A 206 -26.87 -2.11 24.47
C ASP A 206 -26.05 -0.83 24.68
N GLU A 207 -24.81 -0.78 24.18
CA GLU A 207 -24.01 0.45 24.15
C GLU A 207 -24.44 1.39 23.01
N VAL A 208 -25.23 0.91 22.04
CA VAL A 208 -25.69 1.69 20.88
C VAL A 208 -26.72 2.73 21.31
N GLY A 209 -26.43 4.00 21.03
CA GLY A 209 -27.21 5.14 21.48
C GLY A 209 -27.86 5.94 20.35
N PRO A 210 -28.66 6.97 20.70
CA PRO A 210 -29.34 7.81 19.71
C PRO A 210 -28.42 8.57 18.76
N GLY A 211 -27.15 8.79 19.13
CA GLY A 211 -26.15 9.51 18.34
C GLY A 211 -25.38 8.63 17.35
N ASP A 212 -25.62 7.32 17.32
CA ASP A 212 -24.97 6.41 16.39
C ASP A 212 -25.61 6.42 15.00
N PRO A 213 -24.85 6.06 13.93
CA PRO A 213 -25.36 6.02 12.57
C PRO A 213 -26.56 5.06 12.42
N ARG A 214 -27.55 5.46 11.61
CA ARG A 214 -28.74 4.66 11.26
C ARG A 214 -28.82 4.41 9.77
N ASP A 215 -27.72 3.92 9.21
CA ASP A 215 -27.50 3.70 7.77
C ASP A 215 -27.62 2.22 7.35
N GLY A 216 -28.06 1.34 8.26
CA GLY A 216 -28.28 -0.09 7.99
C GLY A 216 -27.04 -0.97 8.19
N LEU A 217 -25.91 -0.43 8.63
CA LEU A 217 -24.72 -1.20 8.99
C LEU A 217 -24.65 -1.45 10.52
N PRO A 218 -24.07 -2.58 10.98
CA PRO A 218 -23.75 -2.81 12.39
C PRO A 218 -22.99 -1.64 13.03
N VAL A 219 -23.20 -1.40 14.32
CA VAL A 219 -22.52 -0.37 15.10
C VAL A 219 -21.62 -0.99 16.17
N SER A 220 -22.08 -2.03 16.85
CA SER A 220 -21.32 -2.74 17.88
C SER A 220 -20.59 -3.98 17.32
N LEU A 221 -19.54 -4.42 18.02
CA LEU A 221 -18.76 -5.60 17.65
C LEU A 221 -19.62 -6.87 17.56
N ASP A 222 -20.53 -7.10 18.51
CA ASP A 222 -21.43 -8.26 18.48
C ASP A 222 -22.38 -8.30 17.27
N GLN A 223 -22.76 -7.15 16.73
CA GLN A 223 -23.51 -7.03 15.49
C GLN A 223 -22.63 -7.32 14.27
N TRP A 224 -21.36 -6.85 14.28
CA TRP A 224 -20.39 -7.16 13.21
C TRP A 224 -20.05 -8.65 13.17
N ILE A 225 -19.78 -9.28 14.31
CA ILE A 225 -19.54 -10.74 14.40
C ILE A 225 -20.75 -11.49 13.82
N ARG A 226 -21.98 -11.15 14.22
CA ARG A 226 -23.19 -11.79 13.67
C ARG A 226 -23.34 -11.63 12.16
N ARG A 227 -22.87 -10.52 11.59
CA ARG A 227 -22.95 -10.24 10.15
C ARG A 227 -21.86 -10.97 9.36
N ASP A 228 -20.63 -10.96 9.86
CA ASP A 228 -19.45 -11.40 9.12
C ASP A 228 -19.16 -12.91 9.29
N GLY A 229 -19.74 -13.56 10.31
CA GLY A 229 -19.68 -15.02 10.53
C GLY A 229 -18.75 -15.44 11.66
#